data_AF-F9P8H8-F1
#
_entry.id   AF-F9P8H8-F1
#
_cell.length_a   1.000
_cell.length_b   1.000
_cell.length_c   1.000
_cell.angle_alpha   90.00
_cell.angle_beta   90.00
_cell.angle_gamma   90.00
#
_symmetry.space_group_name_H-M   'P 1'
#
loop_
_entity.id
_entity.type
_entity.pdbx_description
1 polymer ?
#
loop_
_entity_poly.entity_id
_entity_poly.type
_entity_poly.pdbx_seq_one_letter_code
_entity_poly.pdbx_strand_id
1 'polypeptide(L)'
;MSAEKGIIFNIQHFSIHDGPGIRTTVFLKGCPLRCPWCANPESQKFKPEPMLDASSKKTITMGEEKSVEEIIKEVLKDREFYEESGGGLTLSGGEIFAQFEFAKAILKAAKEKVSIQQLKRQPL
;
A
#
# COMPACT_ATOMS: atom_id res chain seq x y z
N MET A 1 7.12 10.38 -14.28
CA MET A 1 6.01 10.39 -13.30
C MET A 1 6.39 11.38 -12.21
N SER A 2 5.48 12.26 -11.80
CA SER A 2 5.72 13.11 -10.62
C SER A 2 5.77 12.23 -9.37
N ALA A 3 6.54 12.61 -8.34
CA ALA A 3 6.63 11.85 -7.07
C ALA A 3 5.26 11.72 -6.34
N GLU A 4 4.26 12.47 -6.80
CA GLU A 4 2.90 12.54 -6.25
C GLU A 4 2.01 11.36 -6.65
N LYS A 5 2.34 10.60 -7.72
CA LYS A 5 1.50 9.52 -8.24
C LYS A 5 2.28 8.26 -8.56
N GLY A 6 1.62 7.12 -8.38
CA GLY A 6 2.13 5.82 -8.77
C GLY A 6 1.01 4.81 -8.96
N ILE A 7 1.38 3.62 -9.41
CA ILE A 7 0.40 2.57 -9.72
C ILE A 7 0.38 1.57 -8.57
N ILE A 8 -0.78 1.41 -7.96
CA ILE A 8 -1.04 0.34 -6.99
C ILE A 8 -2.00 -0.66 -7.59
N PHE A 9 -2.11 -1.85 -7.02
CA PHE A 9 -3.09 -2.84 -7.47
C PHE A 9 -4.05 -3.28 -6.37
N ASN A 10 -3.73 -3.01 -5.10
CA ASN A 10 -4.63 -3.28 -3.99
C ASN A 10 -4.31 -2.39 -2.77
N ILE A 11 -5.31 -2.14 -1.93
CA ILE A 11 -5.15 -1.63 -0.56
C ILE A 11 -5.91 -2.61 0.33
N GLN A 12 -5.18 -3.32 1.18
CA GLN A 12 -5.75 -4.29 2.10
C GLN A 12 -5.79 -3.71 3.50
N HIS A 13 -6.99 -3.62 4.06
CA HIS A 13 -7.23 -3.23 5.44
C HIS A 13 -7.10 -4.45 6.37
N PHE A 14 -6.83 -4.20 7.66
CA PHE A 14 -6.74 -5.24 8.70
C PHE A 14 -5.70 -6.36 8.47
N SER A 15 -4.56 -6.05 7.85
CA SER A 15 -3.43 -6.97 7.74
C SER A 15 -2.74 -7.17 9.10
N ILE A 16 -2.69 -8.42 9.58
CA ILE A 16 -2.04 -8.80 10.85
C ILE A 16 -0.69 -9.53 10.66
N HIS A 17 -0.34 -9.90 9.42
CA HIS A 17 0.87 -10.65 9.09
C HIS A 17 1.93 -9.79 8.37
N ASP A 18 1.61 -8.53 8.06
CA ASP A 18 2.47 -7.62 7.28
C ASP A 18 3.27 -6.65 8.17
N GLY A 19 3.51 -7.03 9.43
CA GLY A 19 4.24 -6.27 10.44
C GLY A 19 3.54 -6.26 11.80
N PRO A 20 4.07 -5.51 12.78
CA PRO A 20 3.47 -5.39 14.11
C PRO A 20 2.11 -4.68 14.07
N GLY A 21 1.20 -5.11 14.95
CA GLY A 21 -0.14 -4.56 15.10
C GLY A 21 -1.05 -4.82 13.89
N ILE A 22 -2.19 -4.13 13.85
CA ILE A 22 -3.12 -4.13 12.72
C ILE A 22 -2.65 -3.09 11.71
N ARG A 23 -2.57 -3.48 10.44
CA ARG A 23 -2.00 -2.64 9.40
C ARG A 23 -2.91 -2.49 8.19
N THR A 24 -2.83 -1.36 7.51
CA THR A 24 -3.27 -1.28 6.12
C THR A 24 -2.04 -1.51 5.23
N THR A 25 -2.12 -2.49 4.34
CA THR A 25 -1.06 -2.81 3.37
C THR A 25 -1.42 -2.26 2.01
N VAL A 26 -0.57 -1.38 1.47
CA VAL A 26 -0.71 -0.82 0.12
C VAL A 26 0.19 -1.60 -0.83
N PHE A 27 -0.41 -2.25 -1.81
CA PHE A 27 0.30 -3.11 -2.75
C PHE A 27 0.63 -2.35 -4.04
N LEU A 28 1.90 -1.99 -4.21
CA LEU A 28 2.41 -1.30 -5.40
C LEU A 28 2.55 -2.27 -6.56
N LYS A 29 2.29 -1.78 -7.78
CA LYS A 29 2.50 -2.51 -9.02
C LYS A 29 3.91 -2.26 -9.58
N GLY A 30 4.41 -3.15 -10.42
CA GLY A 30 5.77 -3.17 -10.96
C GLY A 30 6.73 -4.01 -10.11
N CYS A 31 7.30 -5.05 -10.70
CA CYS A 31 8.42 -5.79 -10.13
C CYS A 31 9.38 -6.22 -11.26
N PRO A 32 10.66 -5.86 -11.20
CA PRO A 32 11.64 -6.29 -12.21
C PRO A 32 12.01 -7.77 -12.06
N LEU A 33 11.70 -8.38 -10.92
CA LEU A 33 12.00 -9.77 -10.63
C LEU A 33 10.95 -10.72 -11.23
N ARG A 34 11.33 -11.98 -11.43
CA ARG A 34 10.49 -13.07 -11.94
C ARG A 34 10.63 -14.31 -11.07
N CYS A 35 10.43 -14.12 -9.76
CA CYS A 35 10.53 -15.20 -8.79
C CYS A 35 9.59 -16.35 -9.18
N PRO A 36 10.06 -17.61 -9.25
CA PRO A 36 9.20 -18.76 -9.60
C PRO A 36 8.03 -18.99 -8.65
N TRP A 37 8.12 -18.45 -7.44
CA TRP A 37 7.12 -18.52 -6.36
C TRP A 37 6.56 -17.13 -6.00
N CYS A 38 6.50 -16.20 -6.97
CA CYS A 38 5.93 -14.88 -6.72
C CYS A 38 4.48 -15.02 -6.24
N ALA A 39 4.19 -14.53 -5.04
CA ALA A 39 2.85 -14.60 -4.45
C ALA A 39 1.85 -13.66 -5.17
N ASN A 40 2.36 -12.60 -5.81
CA ASN A 40 1.57 -11.59 -6.51
C ASN A 40 2.07 -11.42 -7.96
N PRO A 41 1.93 -12.43 -8.84
CA PRO A 41 2.41 -12.34 -10.23
C PRO A 41 1.77 -11.16 -11.01
N GLU A 42 0.56 -10.76 -10.64
CA GLU A 42 -0.15 -9.60 -11.18
C GLU A 42 0.54 -8.26 -10.86
N SER A 43 1.43 -8.23 -9.87
CA SER A 43 2.24 -7.04 -9.57
C SER A 43 3.41 -6.86 -10.54
N GLN A 44 3.76 -7.84 -11.38
CA GLN A 44 5.03 -7.82 -12.12
C GLN A 44 5.10 -6.79 -13.25
N LYS A 45 4.00 -6.56 -13.99
CA LYS A 45 4.02 -5.54 -15.06
C LYS A 45 3.96 -4.15 -14.44
N PHE A 46 4.65 -3.20 -15.06
CA PHE A 46 4.74 -1.81 -14.60
C PHE A 46 3.57 -0.93 -15.02
N LYS A 47 2.59 -1.48 -15.76
CA LYS A 47 1.44 -0.75 -16.29
C LYS A 47 0.16 -1.49 -15.94
N PRO A 48 -0.97 -0.78 -15.77
CA PRO A 48 -2.28 -1.42 -15.66
C PRO A 48 -2.50 -2.42 -16.79
N GLU A 49 -3.09 -3.57 -16.47
CA GLU A 49 -3.29 -4.64 -17.43
C GLU A 49 -4.64 -5.33 -17.23
N PRO A 50 -5.27 -5.87 -18.28
CA PRO A 50 -6.49 -6.65 -18.12
C PRO A 50 -6.20 -7.93 -17.35
N MET A 51 -7.07 -8.27 -16.39
CA MET A 51 -7.02 -9.51 -15.62
C MET A 51 -8.43 -10.06 -15.48
N LEU A 52 -8.58 -11.39 -15.52
CA LEU A 52 -9.85 -12.03 -15.22
C LEU A 52 -10.04 -12.06 -13.70
N ASP A 53 -11.09 -11.43 -13.21
CA ASP A 53 -11.46 -11.52 -11.80
C ASP A 53 -12.08 -12.89 -11.51
N ALA A 54 -11.52 -13.60 -10.53
CA ALA A 54 -11.94 -14.96 -10.20
C ALA A 54 -13.38 -15.01 -9.65
N SER A 55 -13.79 -13.96 -8.93
CA SER A 55 -15.10 -13.89 -8.25
C SER A 55 -16.23 -13.53 -9.22
N SER A 56 -16.06 -12.46 -9.98
CA SER A 56 -17.08 -11.94 -10.89
C SER A 56 -17.03 -12.55 -12.29
N LYS A 57 -15.94 -13.25 -12.64
CA LYS A 57 -15.64 -13.78 -13.98
C LYS A 57 -15.63 -12.71 -15.09
N LYS A 58 -15.42 -11.44 -14.72
CA LYS A 58 -15.30 -10.32 -15.65
C LYS A 58 -13.84 -9.91 -15.81
N THR A 59 -13.51 -9.39 -16.98
CA THR A 59 -12.22 -8.73 -17.18
C THR A 59 -12.23 -7.40 -16.43
N ILE A 60 -11.30 -7.27 -15.49
CA ILE A 60 -11.02 -6.03 -14.74
C ILE A 60 -9.68 -5.45 -15.18
N THR A 61 -9.44 -4.18 -14.87
CA THR A 61 -8.11 -3.58 -15.03
C THR A 61 -7.35 -3.74 -13.72
N MET A 62 -6.25 -4.48 -13.76
CA MET A 62 -5.36 -4.72 -12.63
C MET A 62 -4.28 -3.65 -12.59
N GLY A 63 -4.36 -2.79 -11.58
CA GLY A 63 -3.52 -1.62 -11.43
C GLY A 63 -4.31 -0.34 -11.65
N GLU A 64 -4.17 0.61 -10.74
CA GLU A 64 -4.78 1.93 -10.76
C GLU A 64 -3.73 2.97 -10.40
N GLU A 65 -3.72 4.11 -11.09
CA GLU A 65 -2.89 5.26 -10.70
C GLU A 65 -3.55 5.96 -9.50
N LYS A 66 -2.82 6.06 -8.39
CA LYS A 66 -3.24 6.78 -7.18
C LYS A 66 -2.23 7.87 -6.83
N SER A 67 -2.74 8.96 -6.29
CA SER A 67 -1.91 9.97 -5.64
C SER A 67 -1.56 9.59 -4.21
N VAL A 68 -0.48 10.20 -3.68
CA VAL A 68 -0.11 10.06 -2.26
C VAL A 68 -1.26 10.47 -1.34
N GLU A 69 -1.97 11.55 -1.68
CA GLU A 69 -3.10 12.03 -0.88
C GLU A 69 -4.24 11.01 -0.82
N GLU A 70 -4.60 10.39 -1.95
CA GLU A 70 -5.63 9.35 -2.00
C GLU A 70 -5.23 8.12 -1.18
N ILE A 71 -3.98 7.67 -1.27
CA ILE A 71 -3.47 6.56 -0.46
C ILE A 71 -3.58 6.87 1.03
N ILE A 72 -3.10 8.05 1.45
CA ILE A 72 -3.10 8.43 2.85
C ILE A 72 -4.53 8.61 3.38
N LYS A 73 -5.45 9.14 2.56
CA LYS A 73 -6.86 9.23 2.91
C LYS A 73 -7.47 7.85 3.19
N GLU A 74 -7.12 6.83 2.40
CA GLU A 74 -7.59 5.47 2.60
C GLU A 74 -6.99 4.84 3.87
N VAL A 75 -5.66 4.95 4.03
CA VAL A 75 -4.92 4.42 5.17
C VAL A 75 -5.39 5.00 6.50
N LEU A 76 -5.79 6.29 6.53
CA LEU A 76 -6.26 6.96 7.74
C LEU A 76 -7.66 6.50 8.19
N LYS A 77 -8.41 5.75 7.38
CA LYS A 77 -9.69 5.16 7.81
C LYS A 77 -9.50 4.14 8.94
N ASP A 78 -8.36 3.44 8.97
CA ASP A 78 -8.05 2.40 9.96
C ASP A 78 -7.29 2.94 11.19
N ARG A 79 -7.25 4.27 11.35
CA ARG A 79 -6.45 4.92 12.38
C ARG A 79 -6.70 4.39 13.80
N GLU A 80 -7.97 4.16 14.16
CA GLU A 80 -8.35 3.69 15.49
C GLU A 80 -7.68 2.34 15.81
N PHE A 81 -7.62 1.43 14.81
CA PHE A 81 -6.94 0.15 14.96
C PHE A 81 -5.43 0.31 15.15
N TYR A 82 -4.80 1.29 14.50
CA TYR A 82 -3.36 1.56 14.69
C TYR A 82 -3.07 2.04 16.11
N GLU A 83 -3.94 2.92 16.65
CA GLU A 83 -3.79 3.48 17.99
C GLU A 83 -3.94 2.41 19.09
N GLU A 84 -4.80 1.41 18.88
CA GLU A 84 -5.00 0.32 19.84
C GLU A 84 -3.95 -0.79 19.71
N SER A 85 -3.58 -1.16 18.49
CA SER A 85 -2.70 -2.31 18.24
C SER A 85 -1.21 -1.97 18.14
N GLY A 86 -0.86 -0.67 18.10
CA GLY A 86 0.52 -0.23 17.77
C GLY A 86 0.90 -0.48 16.31
N GLY A 87 -0.08 -0.61 15.42
CA GLY A 87 0.09 -0.94 14.02
C GLY A 87 0.37 0.26 13.11
N GLY A 88 -0.08 0.21 11.84
CA GLY A 88 0.12 1.31 10.89
C GLY A 88 0.09 0.92 9.41
N LEU A 89 0.95 1.54 8.61
CA LEU A 89 1.01 1.33 7.16
C LEU A 89 2.13 0.37 6.76
N THR A 90 1.87 -0.58 5.86
CA THR A 90 2.89 -1.35 5.13
C THR A 90 2.82 -1.05 3.64
N LEU A 91 3.99 -0.90 3.00
CA LEU A 91 4.09 -0.93 1.54
C LEU A 91 4.54 -2.33 1.11
N SER A 92 3.79 -2.96 0.22
CA SER A 92 4.05 -4.31 -0.32
C SER A 92 3.72 -4.34 -1.83
N GLY A 93 3.50 -5.52 -2.40
CA GLY A 93 3.11 -5.71 -3.80
C GLY A 93 4.22 -6.29 -4.65
N GLY A 94 4.65 -5.53 -5.64
CA GLY A 94 5.81 -5.83 -6.45
C GLY A 94 7.11 -5.48 -5.74
N GLU A 95 8.00 -4.78 -6.44
CA GLU A 95 9.23 -4.25 -5.83
C GLU A 95 9.00 -2.78 -5.46
N ILE A 96 9.09 -2.44 -4.17
CA ILE A 96 8.83 -1.08 -3.69
C ILE A 96 9.77 -0.07 -4.32
N PHE A 97 11.04 -0.45 -4.52
CA PHE A 97 12.03 0.43 -5.16
C PHE A 97 11.81 0.63 -6.66
N ALA A 98 10.94 -0.16 -7.30
CA ALA A 98 10.52 0.10 -8.68
C ALA A 98 9.74 1.42 -8.83
N GLN A 99 9.14 1.92 -7.73
CA GLN A 99 8.46 3.22 -7.66
C GLN A 99 9.00 4.04 -6.47
N PHE A 100 10.34 4.12 -6.35
CA PHE A 100 11.03 4.70 -5.20
C PHE A 100 10.49 6.07 -4.74
N GLU A 101 10.37 7.04 -5.64
CA GLU A 101 9.93 8.40 -5.28
C GLU A 101 8.50 8.42 -4.73
N PHE A 102 7.60 7.63 -5.32
CA PHE A 102 6.22 7.50 -4.86
C PHE A 102 6.14 6.80 -3.49
N ALA A 103 6.87 5.69 -3.32
CA ALA A 103 6.94 4.97 -2.05
C ALA A 103 7.49 5.87 -0.91
N LYS A 104 8.57 6.62 -1.19
CA LYS A 104 9.14 7.59 -0.26
C LYS A 104 8.15 8.70 0.10
N ALA A 105 7.41 9.22 -0.86
CA ALA A 105 6.41 10.25 -0.63
C ALA A 105 5.26 9.74 0.25
N ILE A 106 4.77 8.50 0.02
CA ILE A 106 3.78 7.85 0.89
C ILE A 106 4.33 7.71 2.31
N LEU A 107 5.54 7.18 2.50
CA LEU A 107 6.11 6.98 3.84
C LEU A 107 6.32 8.31 4.58
N LYS A 108 6.74 9.37 3.89
CA LYS A 108 6.86 10.70 4.48
C LYS A 108 5.50 11.23 4.94
N ALA A 109 4.50 11.18 4.07
CA ALA A 109 3.14 11.62 4.41
C ALA A 109 2.51 10.77 5.52
N ALA A 110 2.77 9.46 5.54
CA ALA A 110 2.31 8.56 6.59
C ALA A 110 3.00 8.88 7.92
N LYS A 111 4.30 9.13 7.95
CA LYS A 111 5.00 9.56 9.17
C LYS A 111 4.42 10.86 9.73
N GLU A 112 4.12 11.82 8.86
CA GLU A 112 3.49 13.07 9.27
C GLU A 112 2.06 12.84 9.79
N LYS A 113 1.22 12.07 9.11
CA LYS A 113 -0.22 11.98 9.49
C LYS A 113 -0.56 10.85 10.48
N VAL A 114 0.18 9.74 10.46
CA VAL A 114 -0.02 8.56 11.32
C VAL A 114 0.79 8.67 12.61
N SER A 115 2.05 9.15 12.58
CA SER A 115 2.87 9.26 13.80
C SER A 115 2.57 10.48 14.67
N ILE A 116 2.01 11.57 14.13
CA ILE A 116 1.70 12.79 14.91
C ILE A 116 0.68 12.54 16.04
N GLN A 117 -0.05 11.42 16.04
CA GLN A 117 -1.05 11.12 17.06
C GLN A 117 -0.56 10.16 18.16
N GLN A 118 0.46 9.33 17.89
CA GLN A 118 1.11 8.54 18.94
C GLN A 118 1.91 9.44 19.91
N LEU A 119 2.44 10.58 19.44
CA LEU A 119 3.10 11.58 20.28
C LEU A 119 2.14 12.34 21.22
N LYS A 120 0.82 12.23 21.03
CA LYS A 120 -0.18 12.80 21.95
C LYS A 120 -0.65 11.81 23.03
N ARG A 121 -0.18 10.57 22.98
CA ARG A 121 -0.41 9.55 24.02
C ARG A 121 0.90 9.20 24.72
N GLN A 122 1.50 10.18 25.38
CA GLN A 122 2.10 9.96 26.70
C GLN A 122 2.31 11.32 27.38
N PRO A 123 1.94 11.43 28.66
CA PRO A 123 2.94 11.05 29.65
C PRO A 123 2.42 10.22 30.83
N LEU A 124 3.33 9.35 31.30
CA LEU A 124 3.40 8.60 32.56
C LEU A 124 2.49 7.37 32.70
#